data_AF-A0A3L7VGF0-F1
#
_entry.id   AF-A0A3L7VGF0-F1
#
_cell.length_a   1.000
_cell.length_b   1.000
_cell.length_c   1.000
_cell.angle_alpha   90.00
_cell.angle_beta   90.00
_cell.angle_gamma   90.00
#
_symmetry.space_group_name_H-M   'P 1'
#
loop_
_entity.id
_entity.type
_entity.pdbx_description
1 polymer ?
#
loop_
_entity_poly.entity_id
_entity_poly.type
_entity_poly.pdbx_seq_one_letter_code
_entity_poly.pdbx_strand_id
1 'polypeptide(L)' 'MALLPDAEPLLAKLYALRKDYQDDEECDDYLALHHAFLFISYNMDAFKKYVAHEKQKGQAKS' A
#
# COMPACT_ATOMS: atom_id res chain seq x y z
N MET A 1 -19.67 1.87 -6.10
CA MET A 1 -18.71 1.46 -5.05
C MET A 1 -17.37 1.17 -5.70
N ALA A 2 -16.30 1.81 -5.26
CA ALA A 2 -14.97 1.49 -5.75
C ALA A 2 -14.55 0.13 -5.17
N LEU A 3 -14.39 -0.88 -6.02
CA LEU A 3 -13.76 -2.13 -5.63
C LEU A 3 -12.34 -1.80 -5.16
N LEU A 4 -11.98 -2.27 -3.97
CA LEU A 4 -10.60 -2.19 -3.49
C LEU A 4 -9.69 -2.81 -4.56
N PRO A 5 -8.59 -2.16 -4.99
CA PRO A 5 -7.67 -2.74 -5.96
C PRO A 5 -7.00 -3.99 -5.38
N ASP A 6 -6.40 -4.84 -6.21
CA ASP A 6 -5.53 -5.91 -5.72
C ASP A 6 -4.29 -5.34 -5.01
N ALA A 7 -3.57 -6.20 -4.29
CA ALA A 7 -2.45 -5.80 -3.45
C ALA A 7 -1.32 -5.16 -4.28
N GLU A 8 -1.01 -5.69 -5.46
CA GLU A 8 0.04 -5.17 -6.34
C GLU A 8 -0.27 -3.74 -6.83
N PRO A 9 -1.47 -3.43 -7.37
CA PRO A 9 -1.85 -2.04 -7.67
C PRO A 9 -1.79 -1.09 -6.47
N LEU A 10 -2.15 -1.55 -5.26
CA LEU A 10 -2.06 -0.72 -4.05
C LEU A 10 -0.61 -0.42 -3.68
N LEU A 11 0.27 -1.42 -3.74
CA LEU A 11 1.69 -1.22 -3.49
C LEU A 11 2.32 -0.30 -4.55
N ALA A 12 1.91 -0.43 -5.82
CA ALA A 12 2.36 0.46 -6.89
C ALA A 12 1.94 1.92 -6.65
N LYS A 13 0.72 2.15 -6.11
CA LYS A 13 0.30 3.49 -5.70
C LYS A 13 1.11 4.03 -4.52
N LEU A 14 1.43 3.20 -3.53
CA LEU A 14 2.30 3.60 -2.42
C LEU A 14 3.70 3.99 -2.91
N TYR A 15 4.24 3.24 -3.88
CA TYR A 15 5.51 3.59 -4.52
C TYR A 15 5.46 4.92 -5.27
N ALA A 16 4.38 5.17 -6.02
CA ALA A 16 4.18 6.45 -6.70
C ALA A 16 4.10 7.60 -5.69
N LEU A 17 3.32 7.44 -4.61
CA LEU A 17 3.20 8.44 -3.55
C LEU A 17 4.56 8.74 -2.90
N ARG A 18 5.38 7.71 -2.61
CA ARG A 18 6.74 7.90 -2.10
C ARG A 18 7.59 8.77 -3.04
N LYS A 19 7.44 8.63 -4.36
CA LYS A 19 8.21 9.42 -5.33
C LYS A 19 7.88 10.91 -5.28
N ASP A 20 6.68 11.27 -4.84
CA ASP A 20 6.27 12.66 -4.73
C ASP A 20 7.06 13.40 -3.62
N TYR A 21 7.77 12.68 -2.76
CA TYR A 21 8.60 13.20 -1.65
C TYR A 21 10.08 12.84 -1.79
N GLN A 22 10.52 12.28 -2.92
CA GLN A 22 11.90 11.77 -3.10
C GLN A 22 12.95 12.87 -3.30
N ASP A 23 12.52 14.12 -3.43
CA ASP A 23 13.37 15.30 -3.55
C ASP A 23 14.06 15.67 -2.23
N ASP A 24 13.50 15.23 -1.09
CA ASP A 24 14.13 15.28 0.23
C ASP A 24 14.07 13.90 0.90
N GLU A 25 15.10 13.08 0.68
CA GLU A 25 15.15 11.71 1.22
C GLU A 25 15.37 11.63 2.73
N GLU A 26 15.63 12.76 3.39
CA GLU A 26 15.80 12.85 4.84
C GLU A 26 14.51 13.30 5.55
N CYS A 27 13.49 13.76 4.81
CA CYS A 27 12.24 14.19 5.42
C CYS A 27 11.43 13.01 5.99
N ASP A 28 10.73 13.27 7.10
CA ASP A 28 9.94 12.25 7.83
C ASP A 28 8.89 11.57 6.93
N ASP A 29 8.27 12.34 6.02
CA ASP A 29 7.24 11.83 5.09
C ASP A 29 7.82 10.80 4.11
N TYR A 30 8.98 11.11 3.51
CA TYR A 30 9.68 10.17 2.62
C TYR A 30 10.11 8.92 3.40
N LEU A 31 10.71 9.08 4.58
CA LEU A 31 11.16 7.97 5.41
C LEU A 31 10.01 7.04 5.80
N ALA A 32 8.87 7.60 6.21
CA ALA A 32 7.68 6.83 6.55
C ALA A 32 7.16 6.02 5.34
N LEU A 33 7.01 6.67 4.17
CA LEU A 33 6.55 6.01 2.96
C LEU A 33 7.55 4.98 2.43
N HIS A 34 8.85 5.28 2.52
CA HIS A 34 9.95 4.40 2.12
C HIS A 34 9.97 3.11 2.94
N HIS A 35 9.99 3.24 4.27
CA HIS A 35 10.04 2.07 5.14
C HIS A 35 8.73 1.27 5.11
N ALA A 36 7.57 1.93 4.98
CA ALA A 36 6.30 1.24 4.76
C ALA A 36 6.31 0.44 3.44
N PHE A 37 6.74 1.06 2.34
CA PHE A 37 6.86 0.40 1.04
C PHE A 37 7.78 -0.82 1.10
N LEU A 38 8.99 -0.67 1.65
CA LEU A 38 9.94 -1.78 1.77
C LEU A 38 9.37 -2.91 2.62
N PHE A 39 8.86 -2.60 3.81
CA PHE A 39 8.28 -3.60 4.70
C PHE A 39 7.16 -4.39 4.02
N ILE A 40 6.23 -3.71 3.35
CA ILE A 40 5.13 -4.37 2.64
C ILE A 40 5.65 -5.20 1.47
N SER A 41 6.63 -4.70 0.71
CA SER A 41 7.22 -5.41 -0.42
C SER A 41 7.88 -6.74 -0.01
N TYR A 42 8.45 -6.80 1.20
CA TYR A 42 9.01 -8.04 1.76
C TYR A 42 7.94 -8.97 2.34
N ASN A 43 6.76 -8.45 2.64
CA ASN A 43 5.64 -9.18 3.26
C ASN A 43 4.44 -9.31 2.30
N MET A 44 4.71 -9.47 0.99
CA MET A 44 3.66 -9.46 -0.04
C MET A 44 2.56 -10.52 0.17
N ASP A 45 2.90 -11.70 0.68
CA ASP A 45 1.90 -12.75 0.95
C ASP A 45 0.92 -12.33 2.06
N ALA A 46 1.42 -11.70 3.12
CA ALA A 46 0.59 -11.17 4.19
C ALA A 46 -0.28 -10.01 3.69
N PHE A 47 0.29 -9.14 2.86
CA PHE A 47 -0.43 -8.01 2.29
C PHE A 47 -1.55 -8.45 1.34
N LYS A 48 -1.31 -9.46 0.48
CA LYS A 48 -2.34 -10.08 -0.36
C LYS A 48 -3.51 -10.62 0.44
N LYS A 49 -3.22 -11.36 1.53
CA LYS A 49 -4.24 -11.91 2.43
C LYS A 49 -5.06 -10.79 3.09
N TYR A 50 -4.39 -9.75 3.58
CA TYR A 50 -5.04 -8.58 4.17
C TYR A 50 -5.99 -7.89 3.17
N VAL A 51 -5.50 -7.56 1.98
CA VAL A 51 -6.31 -6.87 0.96
C VAL A 51 -7.51 -7.72 0.53
N ALA A 52 -7.33 -9.03 0.35
CA ALA A 52 -8.43 -9.94 0.03
C ALA A 52 -9.50 -9.99 1.14
N HIS A 53 -9.07 -10.03 2.40
CA HIS A 53 -9.97 -9.98 3.56
C HIS A 53 -10.76 -8.67 3.64
N GLU A 54 -10.10 -7.53 3.42
CA GLU A 54 -10.78 -6.22 3.42
C GLU A 54 -11.74 -6.06 2.22
N LYS A 55 -11.42 -6.62 1.05
CA LYS A 55 -12.36 -6.71 -0.08
C LYS A 55 -13.63 -7.46 0.29
N GLN A 56 -13.50 -8.60 0.98
CA GLN A 56 -14.65 -9.42 1.39
C GLN A 56 -15.52 -8.71 2.43
N LYS A 57 -14.91 -8.03 3.42
CA LYS A 57 -15.65 -7.20 4.38
C LYS A 57 -16.43 -6.07 3.71
N GLY A 58 -15.84 -5.42 2.71
CA GLY A 58 -16.50 -4.36 1.96
C GLY A 58 -17.72 -4.84 1.16
N GLN A 59 -17.71 -6.11 0.73
CA GLN A 59 -18.82 -6.74 0.03
C GLN A 59 -19.92 -7.23 0.98
N ALA A 60 -19.57 -7.71 2.18
CA ALA A 60 -20.53 -8.20 3.18
C ALA A 60 -21.30 -7.08 3.91
N LYS A 61 -20.89 -5.82 3.76
CA LYS A 61 -21.56 -4.63 4.33
C LYS A 61 -22.47 -3.91 3.33
N SER A 62 -22.73 -4.50 2.15
CA SER A 62 -23.57 -3.91 1.10
C SER A 62 -24.79 -4.75 0.77
#